data_AF-A0A3M2AMY7-F1
#
_entry.id   AF-A0A3M2AMY7-F1
#
_cell.length_a   1.000
_cell.length_b   1.000
_cell.length_c   1.000
_cell.angle_alpha   90.00
_cell.angle_beta   90.00
_cell.angle_gamma   90.00
#
_symmetry.space_group_name_H-M   'P 1'
#
loop_
_entity.id
_entity.type
_entity.pdbx_description
1 polymer ?
#
loop_
_entity_poly.entity_id
_entity_poly.type
_entity_poly.pdbx_seq_one_letter_code
_entity_poly.pdbx_strand_id
1 'polypeptide(L)'
;MAAEASRAAGGAPRRLGAVAGESAGPLLICTGGIHGNEPAGLAAAAEVLAELGRRPGRLRGRFVVLAGNRAALAAGRRFLARDLNRIWLPEHLAGLESPAGPDDAEAVEQRELLAALREEIGAAGDREVFFLDLHTSSAPGIPFVCIGDTLRNRRFARRFPVPVILGLEEQVDGALLEFLNNAGVVTLGFEGGQHEAPESIENLAAAIWTGLGSAGLLPRRDDRVRAARRLLHRRRQGVPRVLEIRYRHGLTPGDGFRMRPGYRNFQAITAGEALADDRDGPIYAFYDARVLLPLYQGLGDDGFFLAREVSRFWLWLSRLLRRLRLGTLLPLLPGVERLSVGEDAVLADPRVARWFTIEIFHLLGYRKRRRRCGRLLFSRRRHDLGRPPRIAL
;
A
#
# COMPACT_ATOMS: atom_id res chain seq x y z
N MET A 1 -21.87 2.21 -15.75
CA MET A 1 -20.49 2.69 -15.41
C MET A 1 -19.60 1.62 -14.77
N ALA A 2 -19.72 1.25 -13.48
CA ALA A 2 -18.80 0.27 -12.87
C ALA A 2 -18.86 -1.14 -13.52
N ALA A 3 -20.06 -1.62 -13.83
CA ALA A 3 -20.25 -2.89 -14.56
C ALA A 3 -19.79 -2.84 -16.03
N GLU A 4 -19.87 -1.67 -16.69
CA GLU A 4 -19.32 -1.46 -18.04
C GLU A 4 -17.79 -1.35 -18.03
N ALA A 5 -17.22 -0.69 -17.02
CA ALA A 5 -15.78 -0.64 -16.80
C ALA A 5 -15.20 -2.02 -16.45
N SER A 6 -15.92 -2.83 -15.66
CA SER A 6 -15.56 -4.21 -15.36
C SER A 6 -15.69 -5.12 -16.58
N ARG A 7 -16.75 -4.99 -17.39
CA ARG A 7 -16.87 -5.71 -18.68
C ARG A 7 -15.79 -5.32 -19.70
N ALA A 8 -15.41 -4.04 -19.75
CA ALA A 8 -14.27 -3.58 -20.56
C ALA A 8 -12.91 -4.09 -20.02
N ALA A 9 -12.80 -4.28 -18.70
CA ALA A 9 -11.59 -4.80 -18.06
C ALA A 9 -11.43 -6.33 -18.12
N GLY A 10 -12.51 -7.08 -18.37
CA GLY A 10 -12.49 -8.54 -18.45
C GLY A 10 -11.71 -9.16 -19.61
N GLY A 11 -11.18 -8.34 -20.51
CA GLY A 11 -10.19 -8.70 -21.53
C GLY A 11 -8.97 -7.78 -21.52
N ALA A 12 -8.73 -7.04 -20.43
CA ALA A 12 -7.62 -6.09 -20.37
C ALA A 12 -6.29 -6.84 -20.53
N PRO A 13 -5.38 -6.37 -21.42
CA PRO A 13 -4.05 -6.94 -21.50
C PRO A 13 -3.30 -6.70 -20.18
N ARG A 14 -2.39 -7.63 -19.81
CA ARG A 14 -1.51 -7.48 -18.63
C ARG A 14 -0.82 -6.13 -18.59
N ARG A 15 -0.33 -5.65 -19.74
CA ARG A 15 0.16 -4.29 -19.92
C ARG A 15 -0.91 -3.50 -20.67
N LEU A 16 -1.56 -2.57 -19.97
CA LEU A 16 -2.57 -1.69 -20.56
C LEU A 16 -1.93 -0.68 -21.51
N GLY A 17 -0.73 -0.21 -21.18
CA GLY A 17 0.04 0.66 -22.04
C GLY A 17 1.31 1.15 -21.36
N ALA A 18 2.18 1.77 -22.15
CA ALA A 18 3.40 2.40 -21.66
C ALA A 18 3.72 3.64 -22.50
N VAL A 19 4.27 4.66 -21.84
CA VAL A 19 4.82 5.85 -22.52
C VAL A 19 6.25 6.04 -22.04
N ALA A 20 7.17 6.08 -23.00
CA ALA A 20 8.57 6.40 -22.75
C ALA A 20 8.86 7.83 -23.22
N GLY A 21 9.69 8.53 -22.45
CA GLY A 21 10.29 9.79 -22.85
C GLY A 21 11.58 9.60 -23.64
N GLU A 22 12.02 10.65 -24.31
CA GLU A 22 13.28 10.67 -25.07
C GLU A 22 14.51 10.67 -24.15
N SER A 23 14.37 11.27 -22.96
CA SER A 23 15.44 11.35 -21.97
C SER A 23 15.38 10.19 -20.98
N ALA A 24 16.56 9.65 -20.66
CA ALA A 24 16.71 8.68 -19.58
C ALA A 24 16.19 9.22 -18.23
N GLY A 25 15.53 8.36 -17.46
CA GLY A 25 14.86 8.76 -16.24
C GLY A 25 14.23 7.60 -15.49
N PRO A 26 13.58 7.89 -14.35
CA PRO A 26 12.97 6.89 -13.50
C PRO A 26 11.88 6.11 -14.22
N LEU A 27 11.58 4.93 -13.68
CA LEU A 27 10.42 4.14 -14.06
C LEU A 27 9.30 4.38 -13.04
N LEU A 28 8.11 4.71 -13.52
CA LEU A 28 6.88 4.69 -12.72
C LEU A 28 5.98 3.59 -13.27
N ILE A 29 5.73 2.57 -12.45
CA ILE A 29 4.74 1.53 -12.73
C ILE A 29 3.48 1.87 -11.93
N CYS A 30 2.32 1.83 -12.58
CA CYS A 30 1.03 1.80 -11.91
C CYS A 30 0.38 0.43 -12.09
N THR A 31 -0.23 -0.08 -11.04
CA THR A 31 -1.15 -1.21 -11.14
C THR A 31 -2.53 -0.80 -10.63
N GLY A 32 -3.57 -1.30 -11.29
CA GLY A 32 -4.94 -1.20 -10.83
C GLY A 32 -5.64 -2.55 -10.99
N GLY A 33 -6.71 -2.75 -10.24
CA GLY A 33 -7.49 -4.00 -10.31
C GLY A 33 -6.76 -5.20 -9.71
N ILE A 34 -5.89 -4.99 -8.71
CA ILE A 34 -5.41 -6.11 -7.86
C ILE A 34 -6.61 -6.85 -7.24
N HIS A 35 -7.63 -6.09 -6.84
CA HIS A 35 -8.96 -6.62 -6.56
C HIS A 35 -9.88 -6.38 -7.77
N GLY A 36 -10.57 -7.41 -8.24
CA GLY A 36 -11.34 -7.34 -9.48
C GLY A 36 -12.62 -6.51 -9.42
N ASN A 37 -13.13 -6.20 -8.23
CA ASN A 37 -14.24 -5.27 -8.02
C ASN A 37 -13.79 -3.79 -7.96
N GLU A 38 -12.52 -3.49 -8.22
CA GLU A 38 -11.95 -2.14 -8.17
C GLU A 38 -11.44 -1.66 -9.56
N PRO A 39 -12.29 -1.59 -10.60
CA PRO A 39 -11.83 -1.26 -11.97
C PRO A 39 -11.42 0.21 -12.15
N ALA A 40 -11.78 1.10 -11.20
CA ALA A 40 -11.57 2.54 -11.30
C ALA A 40 -10.09 2.94 -11.51
N GLY A 41 -9.15 2.17 -10.93
CA GLY A 41 -7.72 2.41 -11.09
C GLY A 41 -7.24 2.25 -12.53
N LEU A 42 -7.73 1.23 -13.23
CA LEU A 42 -7.39 0.99 -14.64
C LEU A 42 -8.06 2.00 -15.57
N ALA A 43 -9.31 2.38 -15.29
CA ALA A 43 -10.00 3.45 -16.02
C ALA A 43 -9.24 4.78 -15.94
N ALA A 44 -8.88 5.20 -14.73
CA ALA A 44 -8.09 6.41 -14.51
C ALA A 44 -6.71 6.34 -15.21
N ALA A 45 -6.05 5.19 -15.17
CA ALA A 45 -4.76 5.01 -15.81
C ALA A 45 -4.85 5.04 -17.34
N ALA A 46 -5.92 4.51 -17.93
CA ALA A 46 -6.19 4.59 -19.36
C ALA A 46 -6.34 6.06 -19.82
N GLU A 47 -7.07 6.89 -19.07
CA GLU A 47 -7.22 8.32 -19.36
C GLU A 47 -5.87 9.04 -19.35
N VAL A 48 -5.03 8.76 -18.34
CA VAL A 48 -3.69 9.33 -18.25
C VAL A 48 -2.80 8.89 -19.40
N LEU A 49 -2.83 7.60 -19.76
CA LEU A 49 -2.09 7.07 -20.91
C LEU A 49 -2.50 7.75 -22.21
N ALA A 50 -3.80 7.88 -22.47
CA ALA A 50 -4.32 8.55 -23.66
C ALA A 50 -3.85 10.01 -23.73
N GLU A 51 -3.90 10.72 -22.60
CA GLU A 51 -3.48 12.11 -22.50
C GLU A 51 -1.96 12.30 -22.65
N LEU A 52 -1.15 11.35 -22.17
CA LEU A 52 0.30 11.33 -22.42
C LEU A 52 0.61 11.00 -23.88
N GLY A 53 -0.13 10.08 -24.49
CA GLY A 53 0.05 9.66 -25.88
C GLY A 53 -0.23 10.76 -26.91
N ARG A 54 -1.12 11.71 -26.61
CA ARG A 54 -1.37 12.90 -27.45
C ARG A 54 -0.21 13.89 -27.47
N ARG A 55 0.73 13.80 -26.53
CA ARG A 55 1.88 14.73 -26.37
C ARG A 55 3.18 13.95 -26.12
N PRO A 56 3.64 13.14 -27.11
CA PRO A 56 4.86 12.36 -26.97
C PRO A 56 6.08 13.27 -26.76
N GLY A 57 7.13 12.74 -26.14
CA GLY A 57 8.42 13.45 -25.98
C GLY A 57 8.58 14.33 -24.73
N ARG A 58 7.53 14.54 -23.91
CA ARG A 58 7.63 15.40 -22.70
C ARG A 58 7.98 14.67 -21.40
N LEU A 59 8.05 13.34 -21.42
CA LEU A 59 8.40 12.54 -20.25
C LEU A 59 9.92 12.41 -20.11
N ARG A 60 10.37 12.28 -18.87
CA ARG A 60 11.73 11.82 -18.54
C ARG A 60 11.64 10.45 -17.92
N GLY A 61 12.17 9.42 -18.58
CA GLY A 61 12.03 8.03 -18.15
C GLY A 61 10.80 7.36 -18.73
N ARG A 62 10.18 6.42 -17.99
CA ARG A 62 9.14 5.54 -18.53
C ARG A 62 7.98 5.41 -17.56
N PHE A 63 6.76 5.52 -18.08
CA PHE A 63 5.52 5.27 -17.36
C PHE A 63 4.86 4.01 -17.92
N VAL A 64 4.49 3.06 -17.06
CA VAL A 64 3.85 1.79 -17.45
C VAL A 64 2.62 1.53 -16.59
N VAL A 65 1.56 1.02 -17.20
CA VAL A 65 0.36 0.58 -16.50
C VAL A 65 0.17 -0.92 -16.69
N LEU A 66 0.07 -1.64 -15.58
CA LEU A 66 -0.19 -3.08 -15.54
C LEU A 66 -1.57 -3.36 -14.93
N ALA A 67 -2.31 -4.31 -15.49
CA ALA A 67 -3.51 -4.84 -14.86
C ALA A 67 -3.12 -5.81 -13.74
N GLY A 68 -3.90 -5.81 -12.65
CA GLY A 68 -3.79 -6.74 -11.52
C GLY A 68 -4.44 -8.09 -11.82
N ASN A 69 -5.48 -8.47 -11.08
CA ASN A 69 -6.19 -9.74 -11.25
C ASN A 69 -7.20 -9.65 -12.41
N ARG A 70 -6.79 -10.01 -13.64
CA ARG A 70 -7.62 -9.89 -14.85
C ARG A 70 -8.83 -10.82 -14.82
N ALA A 71 -8.64 -12.05 -14.36
CA ALA A 71 -9.73 -13.00 -14.18
C ALA A 71 -10.81 -12.49 -13.19
N ALA A 72 -10.40 -11.93 -12.04
CA ALA A 72 -11.34 -11.36 -11.09
C ALA A 72 -11.98 -10.05 -11.59
N LEU A 73 -11.24 -9.22 -12.34
CA LEU A 73 -11.78 -8.03 -13.02
C LEU A 73 -12.91 -8.40 -13.98
N ALA A 74 -12.73 -9.46 -14.77
CA ALA A 74 -13.75 -9.99 -15.67
C ALA A 74 -15.00 -10.46 -14.93
N ALA A 75 -14.81 -11.06 -13.75
CA ALA A 75 -15.90 -11.52 -12.90
C ALA A 75 -16.54 -10.40 -12.05
N GLY A 76 -15.94 -9.21 -11.98
CA GLY A 76 -16.37 -8.14 -11.09
C GLY A 76 -16.30 -8.50 -9.60
N ARG A 77 -15.42 -9.44 -9.24
CA ARG A 77 -15.26 -9.96 -7.87
C ARG A 77 -13.94 -9.52 -7.28
N ARG A 78 -13.85 -9.37 -5.96
CA ARG A 78 -12.58 -9.03 -5.27
C ARG A 78 -11.45 -9.98 -5.68
N PHE A 79 -11.73 -11.28 -5.63
CA PHE A 79 -10.87 -12.38 -6.10
C PHE A 79 -11.74 -13.61 -6.41
N LEU A 80 -11.14 -14.64 -7.01
CA LEU A 80 -11.81 -15.90 -7.38
C LEU A 80 -11.53 -17.02 -6.38
N ALA A 81 -10.26 -17.29 -6.05
CA ALA A 81 -9.86 -18.31 -5.09
C ALA A 81 -9.18 -17.71 -3.85
N ARG A 82 -8.19 -16.82 -4.04
CA ARG A 82 -7.42 -16.21 -2.94
C ARG A 82 -7.24 -14.71 -3.18
N ASP A 83 -7.09 -13.92 -2.12
CA ASP A 83 -6.80 -12.49 -2.30
C ASP A 83 -5.39 -12.32 -2.90
N LEU A 84 -5.32 -11.79 -4.13
CA LEU A 84 -4.05 -11.56 -4.85
C LEU A 84 -3.11 -10.65 -4.05
N ASN A 85 -3.63 -9.75 -3.20
CA ASN A 85 -2.82 -8.88 -2.35
C ASN A 85 -2.41 -9.53 -1.01
N ARG A 86 -2.45 -10.86 -0.90
CA ARG A 86 -2.05 -11.62 0.30
C ARG A 86 -1.06 -12.76 0.01
N ILE A 87 -0.70 -12.97 -1.25
CA ILE A 87 0.07 -14.15 -1.68
C ILE A 87 1.53 -13.86 -2.09
N TRP A 88 2.07 -12.67 -1.81
CA TRP A 88 3.43 -12.26 -2.23
C TRP A 88 4.55 -12.58 -1.23
N LEU A 89 4.33 -13.52 -0.31
CA LEU A 89 5.37 -13.98 0.60
C LEU A 89 6.39 -14.86 -0.14
N PRO A 90 7.68 -14.88 0.27
CA PRO A 90 8.70 -15.71 -0.38
C PRO A 90 8.33 -17.18 -0.52
N GLU A 91 7.65 -17.75 0.48
CA GLU A 91 7.24 -19.15 0.49
C GLU A 91 6.18 -19.43 -0.59
N HIS A 92 5.25 -18.50 -0.81
CA HIS A 92 4.25 -18.61 -1.86
C HIS A 92 4.87 -18.44 -3.26
N LEU A 93 5.82 -17.51 -3.40
CA LEU A 93 6.53 -17.28 -4.66
C LEU A 93 7.39 -18.49 -5.06
N ALA A 94 8.08 -19.11 -4.10
CA ALA A 94 8.83 -20.35 -4.33
C ALA A 94 7.90 -21.50 -4.78
N GLY A 95 6.69 -21.54 -4.25
CA GLY A 95 5.66 -22.49 -4.67
C GLY A 95 5.21 -22.33 -6.13
N LEU A 96 5.29 -21.13 -6.73
CA LEU A 96 4.85 -20.89 -8.11
C LEU A 96 5.69 -21.59 -9.17
N GLU A 97 6.96 -21.88 -8.86
CA GLU A 97 7.90 -22.54 -9.78
C GLU A 97 7.87 -24.08 -9.64
N SER A 98 7.15 -24.59 -8.63
CA SER A 98 7.00 -26.03 -8.41
C SER A 98 5.92 -26.63 -9.31
N PRO A 99 6.15 -27.80 -9.95
CA PRO A 99 5.09 -28.53 -10.66
C PRO A 99 3.89 -28.91 -9.79
N ALA A 100 4.09 -29.05 -8.47
CA ALA A 100 3.05 -29.28 -7.48
C ALA A 100 2.53 -27.98 -6.84
N GLY A 101 2.89 -26.83 -7.41
CA GLY A 101 2.47 -25.52 -6.95
C GLY A 101 0.97 -25.27 -7.15
N PRO A 102 0.44 -24.15 -6.63
CA PRO A 102 -0.95 -23.80 -6.84
C PRO A 102 -1.23 -23.54 -8.33
N ASP A 103 -2.38 -24.01 -8.78
CA ASP A 103 -2.89 -23.80 -10.15
C ASP A 103 -4.28 -23.16 -10.18
N ASP A 104 -4.58 -22.38 -9.13
CA ASP A 104 -5.77 -21.53 -9.12
C ASP A 104 -5.60 -20.27 -9.99
N ALA A 105 -6.71 -19.56 -10.22
CA ALA A 105 -6.73 -18.37 -11.04
C ALA A 105 -5.73 -17.31 -10.54
N GLU A 106 -5.61 -17.11 -9.22
CA GLU A 106 -4.66 -16.15 -8.68
C GLU A 106 -3.20 -16.57 -8.80
N ALA A 107 -2.88 -17.87 -8.82
CA ALA A 107 -1.52 -18.33 -9.10
C ALA A 107 -1.10 -17.97 -10.53
N VAL A 108 -2.00 -18.11 -11.52
CA VAL A 108 -1.76 -17.69 -12.90
C VAL A 108 -1.52 -16.17 -12.97
N GLU A 109 -2.42 -15.39 -12.37
CA GLU A 109 -2.32 -13.92 -12.33
C GLU A 109 -1.03 -13.46 -11.62
N GLN A 110 -0.64 -14.14 -10.54
CA GLN A 110 0.59 -13.86 -9.81
C GLN A 110 1.83 -14.12 -10.67
N ARG A 111 1.92 -15.26 -11.36
CA ARG A 111 3.04 -15.61 -12.25
C ARG A 111 3.22 -14.58 -13.34
N GLU A 112 2.14 -14.22 -14.02
CA GLU A 112 2.19 -13.27 -15.14
C GLU A 112 2.48 -11.84 -14.69
N LEU A 113 1.90 -11.39 -13.56
CA LEU A 113 2.19 -10.06 -13.03
C LEU A 113 3.64 -9.96 -12.57
N LEU A 114 4.16 -11.00 -11.91
CA LEU A 114 5.57 -11.07 -11.52
C LEU A 114 6.49 -11.03 -12.74
N ALA A 115 6.16 -11.76 -13.81
CA ALA A 115 6.93 -11.72 -15.06
C ALA A 115 6.94 -10.31 -15.69
N ALA A 116 5.79 -9.64 -15.78
CA ALA A 116 5.70 -8.28 -16.30
C ALA A 116 6.46 -7.26 -15.43
N LEU A 117 6.41 -7.42 -14.10
CA LEU A 117 7.19 -6.60 -13.16
C LEU A 117 8.69 -6.82 -13.34
N ARG A 118 9.14 -8.09 -13.45
CA ARG A 118 10.54 -8.45 -13.70
C ARG A 118 11.06 -7.84 -15.00
N GLU A 119 10.27 -7.88 -16.08
CA GLU A 119 10.63 -7.28 -17.37
C GLU A 119 10.83 -5.76 -17.24
N GLU A 120 9.84 -5.04 -16.71
CA GLU A 120 9.88 -3.58 -16.63
C GLU A 120 10.95 -3.08 -15.66
N ILE A 121 11.08 -3.72 -14.49
CA ILE A 121 12.09 -3.38 -13.49
C ILE A 121 13.48 -3.74 -13.99
N GLY A 122 13.64 -4.87 -14.68
CA GLY A 122 14.90 -5.27 -15.30
C GLY A 122 15.35 -4.25 -16.35
N ALA A 123 14.43 -3.77 -17.19
CA ALA A 123 14.68 -2.75 -18.21
C ALA A 123 15.04 -1.37 -17.63
N ALA A 124 14.63 -1.06 -16.39
CA ALA A 124 15.01 0.18 -15.72
C ALA A 124 16.50 0.25 -15.34
N GLY A 125 17.18 -0.90 -15.21
CA GLY A 125 18.58 -0.97 -14.84
C GLY A 125 18.86 -0.40 -13.43
N ASP A 126 19.72 0.61 -13.35
CA ASP A 126 20.12 1.29 -12.11
C ASP A 126 19.22 2.49 -11.75
N ARG A 127 18.17 2.74 -12.53
CA ARG A 127 17.27 3.89 -12.36
C ARG A 127 16.31 3.66 -11.20
N GLU A 128 15.84 4.74 -10.58
CA GLU A 128 14.86 4.62 -9.49
C GLU A 128 13.51 4.16 -10.04
N VAL A 129 12.97 3.10 -9.43
CA VAL A 129 11.65 2.55 -9.74
C VAL A 129 10.67 2.98 -8.66
N PHE A 130 9.54 3.52 -9.11
CA PHE A 130 8.38 3.86 -8.31
C PHE A 130 7.21 2.95 -8.70
N PHE A 131 6.42 2.55 -7.72
CA PHE A 131 5.24 1.73 -7.93
C PHE A 131 4.03 2.34 -7.22
N LEU A 132 2.94 2.54 -7.97
CA LEU A 132 1.64 2.95 -7.44
C LEU A 132 0.66 1.78 -7.54
N ASP A 133 0.08 1.40 -6.41
CA ASP A 133 -1.03 0.45 -6.37
C ASP A 133 -2.34 1.21 -6.18
N LEU A 134 -3.25 1.12 -7.15
CA LEU A 134 -4.45 1.93 -7.24
C LEU A 134 -5.68 1.12 -6.80
N HIS A 135 -6.29 1.56 -5.70
CA HIS A 135 -7.40 0.89 -5.04
C HIS A 135 -8.61 1.79 -4.86
N THR A 136 -9.76 1.16 -4.62
CA THR A 136 -10.94 1.79 -4.03
C THR A 136 -11.39 0.98 -2.82
N SER A 137 -12.25 1.55 -1.99
CA SER A 137 -12.73 0.90 -0.76
C SER A 137 -14.25 0.79 -0.72
N SER A 138 -14.79 -0.11 0.11
CA SER A 138 -16.25 -0.26 0.25
C SER A 138 -16.90 0.92 0.97
N ALA A 139 -16.13 1.61 1.81
CA ALA A 139 -16.62 2.69 2.65
C ALA A 139 -16.53 4.06 1.95
N PRO A 140 -17.53 4.93 2.10
CA PRO A 140 -17.40 6.33 1.71
C PRO A 140 -16.22 6.98 2.44
N GLY A 141 -15.51 7.88 1.74
CA GLY A 141 -14.33 8.49 2.33
C GLY A 141 -13.56 9.41 1.39
N ILE A 142 -12.62 10.13 1.97
CA ILE A 142 -11.64 10.93 1.23
C ILE A 142 -10.50 10.02 0.73
N PRO A 143 -9.81 10.37 -0.37
CA PRO A 143 -8.66 9.61 -0.84
C PRO A 143 -7.50 9.69 0.15
N PHE A 144 -6.69 8.64 0.21
CA PHE A 144 -5.52 8.57 1.09
C PHE A 144 -4.41 7.68 0.52
N VAL A 145 -3.25 7.77 1.15
CA VAL A 145 -2.04 7.03 0.78
C VAL A 145 -1.69 6.03 1.88
N CYS A 146 -1.34 4.81 1.49
CA CYS A 146 -0.73 3.81 2.36
C CYS A 146 0.72 3.58 1.93
N ILE A 147 1.66 3.54 2.88
CA ILE A 147 3.06 3.26 2.58
C ILE A 147 3.67 2.31 3.60
N GLY A 148 4.58 1.45 3.11
CA GLY A 148 5.60 0.87 3.97
C GLY A 148 6.47 2.00 4.56
N ASP A 149 6.69 2.00 5.87
CA ASP A 149 7.28 3.14 6.59
C ASP A 149 8.81 3.32 6.40
N THR A 150 9.29 3.29 5.15
CA THR A 150 10.66 3.66 4.78
C THR A 150 10.81 5.17 4.59
N LEU A 151 11.99 5.73 4.86
CA LEU A 151 12.27 7.15 4.62
C LEU A 151 12.21 7.53 3.13
N ARG A 152 12.48 6.58 2.22
CA ARG A 152 12.27 6.73 0.77
C ARG A 152 10.78 6.86 0.43
N ASN A 153 9.93 5.95 0.91
CA ASN A 153 8.48 6.04 0.70
C ASN A 153 7.89 7.30 1.34
N ARG A 154 8.30 7.66 2.57
CA ARG A 154 7.88 8.93 3.22
C ARG A 154 8.21 10.14 2.35
N ARG A 155 9.38 10.17 1.70
CA ARG A 155 9.79 11.29 0.83
C ARG A 155 8.88 11.41 -0.39
N PHE A 156 8.51 10.29 -0.97
CA PHE A 156 7.60 10.22 -2.12
C PHE A 156 6.16 10.56 -1.71
N ALA A 157 5.60 9.89 -0.70
CA ALA A 157 4.25 10.11 -0.18
C ALA A 157 4.01 11.54 0.32
N ARG A 158 5.02 12.22 0.89
CA ARG A 158 4.91 13.62 1.31
C ARG A 158 4.55 14.56 0.15
N ARG A 159 4.71 14.14 -1.10
CA ARG A 159 4.29 14.95 -2.24
C ARG A 159 2.79 14.86 -2.49
N PHE A 160 2.10 13.83 -2.04
CA PHE A 160 0.66 13.70 -2.18
C PHE A 160 -0.04 14.55 -1.10
N PRO A 161 -0.99 15.43 -1.45
CA PRO A 161 -1.63 16.34 -0.49
C PRO A 161 -2.88 15.73 0.17
N VAL A 162 -2.88 14.42 0.39
CA VAL A 162 -3.91 13.62 1.09
C VAL A 162 -3.36 13.08 2.41
N PRO A 163 -4.16 12.45 3.28
CA PRO A 163 -3.65 11.76 4.46
C PRO A 163 -2.72 10.61 4.06
N VAL A 164 -1.67 10.40 4.84
CA VAL A 164 -0.73 9.29 4.71
C VAL A 164 -0.89 8.38 5.91
N ILE A 165 -1.12 7.10 5.66
CA ILE A 165 -1.31 6.05 6.65
C ILE A 165 -0.02 5.25 6.78
N LEU A 166 0.47 5.16 8.00
CA LEU A 166 1.62 4.34 8.40
C LEU A 166 1.13 3.12 9.17
N GLY A 167 1.82 1.99 9.03
CA GLY A 167 1.59 0.79 9.84
C GLY A 167 0.48 -0.12 9.33
N LEU A 168 -0.25 0.26 8.28
CA LEU A 168 -1.22 -0.64 7.63
C LEU A 168 -0.51 -1.86 7.03
N GLU A 169 0.71 -1.67 6.51
CA GLU A 169 1.54 -2.75 5.96
C GLU A 169 1.97 -3.77 7.02
N GLU A 170 2.02 -3.37 8.30
CA GLU A 170 2.36 -4.29 9.39
C GLU A 170 1.16 -5.14 9.84
N GLN A 171 -0.04 -4.77 9.40
CA GLN A 171 -1.28 -5.49 9.72
C GLN A 171 -1.69 -6.46 8.61
N VAL A 172 -1.05 -6.37 7.44
CA VAL A 172 -1.39 -7.10 6.22
C VAL A 172 -0.17 -7.89 5.73
N ASP A 173 -0.20 -9.21 5.91
CA ASP A 173 0.85 -10.09 5.40
C ASP A 173 0.66 -10.37 3.90
N GLY A 174 1.77 -10.45 3.17
CA GLY A 174 1.78 -10.95 1.78
C GLY A 174 1.29 -9.97 0.72
N ALA A 175 1.27 -8.66 1.01
CA ALA A 175 0.93 -7.64 0.02
C ALA A 175 2.01 -7.41 -1.04
N LEU A 176 1.57 -7.10 -2.27
CA LEU A 176 2.46 -6.78 -3.40
C LEU A 176 3.35 -5.58 -3.09
N LEU A 177 2.79 -4.54 -2.46
CA LEU A 177 3.54 -3.36 -2.03
C LEU A 177 4.69 -3.68 -1.09
N GLU A 178 4.52 -4.66 -0.20
CA GLU A 178 5.59 -5.08 0.71
C GLU A 178 6.68 -5.82 -0.05
N PHE A 179 6.32 -6.77 -0.89
CA PHE A 179 7.25 -7.53 -1.73
C PHE A 179 8.16 -6.59 -2.54
N LEU A 180 7.56 -5.66 -3.29
CA LEU A 180 8.31 -4.71 -4.11
C LEU A 180 9.16 -3.74 -3.27
N ASN A 181 8.67 -3.31 -2.11
CA ASN A 181 9.44 -2.42 -1.24
C ASN A 181 10.67 -3.13 -0.66
N ASN A 182 10.54 -4.41 -0.30
CA ASN A 182 11.64 -5.24 0.19
C ASN A 182 12.71 -5.47 -0.88
N ALA A 183 12.36 -5.45 -2.17
CA ALA A 183 13.30 -5.48 -3.30
C ALA A 183 13.94 -4.11 -3.61
N GLY A 184 13.47 -3.03 -2.98
CA GLY A 184 14.04 -1.69 -3.10
C GLY A 184 13.29 -0.73 -4.02
N VAL A 185 12.09 -1.10 -4.48
CA VAL A 185 11.16 -0.21 -5.18
C VAL A 185 10.58 0.81 -4.19
N VAL A 186 10.38 2.07 -4.63
CA VAL A 186 9.62 3.06 -3.85
C VAL A 186 8.15 2.84 -4.10
N THR A 187 7.44 2.35 -3.09
CA THR A 187 6.06 1.88 -3.24
C THR A 187 5.06 2.81 -2.54
N LEU A 188 3.86 2.89 -3.11
CA LEU A 188 2.76 3.68 -2.58
C LEU A 188 1.44 3.03 -2.98
N GLY A 189 0.60 2.67 -2.00
CA GLY A 189 -0.80 2.35 -2.23
C GLY A 189 -1.62 3.64 -2.20
N PHE A 190 -2.55 3.80 -3.13
CA PHE A 190 -3.46 4.94 -3.18
C PHE A 190 -4.90 4.45 -3.20
N GLU A 191 -5.65 4.88 -2.20
CA GLU A 191 -7.07 4.60 -2.06
C GLU A 191 -7.86 5.80 -2.61
N GLY A 192 -8.58 5.58 -3.71
CA GLY A 192 -9.25 6.61 -4.50
C GLY A 192 -10.54 7.15 -3.90
N GLY A 193 -11.16 6.39 -3.00
CA GLY A 193 -12.50 6.65 -2.48
C GLY A 193 -13.33 5.37 -2.46
N GLN A 194 -14.64 5.53 -2.63
CA GLN A 194 -15.60 4.43 -2.60
C GLN A 194 -15.70 3.72 -3.97
N HIS A 195 -15.92 2.40 -4.01
CA HIS A 195 -15.89 1.58 -5.22
C HIS A 195 -16.72 2.12 -6.39
N GLU A 196 -17.96 2.54 -6.14
CA GLU A 196 -18.91 2.99 -7.18
C GLU A 196 -18.95 4.52 -7.35
N ALA A 197 -18.27 5.27 -6.49
CA ALA A 197 -18.23 6.73 -6.57
C ALA A 197 -17.49 7.21 -7.83
N PRO A 198 -18.11 8.01 -8.73
CA PRO A 198 -17.45 8.53 -9.92
C PRO A 198 -16.18 9.33 -9.61
N GLU A 199 -16.17 10.05 -8.49
CA GLU A 199 -15.02 10.84 -8.04
C GLU A 199 -13.78 10.00 -7.73
N SER A 200 -13.95 8.68 -7.50
CA SER A 200 -12.82 7.78 -7.29
C SER A 200 -11.91 7.72 -8.52
N ILE A 201 -12.48 7.74 -9.74
CA ILE A 201 -11.69 7.76 -10.98
C ILE A 201 -10.89 9.07 -11.07
N GLU A 202 -11.52 10.22 -10.81
CA GLU A 202 -10.84 11.53 -10.81
C GLU A 202 -9.70 11.59 -9.79
N ASN A 203 -9.94 11.07 -8.58
CA ASN A 203 -8.95 11.04 -7.51
C ASN A 203 -7.75 10.15 -7.88
N LEU A 204 -8.00 8.99 -8.50
CA LEU A 204 -6.97 8.07 -8.96
C LEU A 204 -6.17 8.65 -10.13
N ALA A 205 -6.82 9.30 -11.10
CA ALA A 205 -6.12 10.01 -12.16
C ALA A 205 -5.22 11.12 -11.60
N ALA A 206 -5.73 11.87 -10.62
CA ALA A 206 -4.94 12.88 -9.92
C ALA A 206 -3.78 12.29 -9.10
N ALA A 207 -3.94 11.08 -8.56
CA ALA A 207 -2.85 10.36 -7.91
C ALA A 207 -1.74 10.02 -8.91
N ILE A 208 -2.08 9.50 -10.09
CA ILE A 208 -1.12 9.18 -11.15
C ILE A 208 -0.37 10.43 -11.61
N TRP A 209 -1.07 11.53 -11.93
CA TRP A 209 -0.43 12.80 -12.30
C TRP A 209 0.49 13.33 -11.18
N THR A 210 0.05 13.22 -9.92
CA THR A 210 0.89 13.59 -8.78
C THR A 210 2.12 12.69 -8.68
N GLY A 211 1.98 11.39 -8.95
CA GLY A 211 3.06 10.40 -9.01
C GLY A 211 4.08 10.73 -10.10
N LEU A 212 3.64 10.98 -11.33
CA LEU A 212 4.48 11.37 -12.46
C LEU A 212 5.36 12.58 -12.13
N GLY A 213 4.77 13.63 -11.54
CA GLY A 213 5.52 14.81 -11.11
C GLY A 213 6.39 14.60 -9.87
N SER A 214 6.03 13.65 -9.01
CA SER A 214 6.77 13.36 -7.76
C SER A 214 7.96 12.45 -7.98
N ALA A 215 7.85 11.50 -8.89
CA ALA A 215 8.92 10.63 -9.36
C ALA A 215 9.89 11.38 -10.29
N GLY A 216 9.46 12.50 -10.88
CA GLY A 216 10.30 13.33 -11.75
C GLY A 216 10.27 12.90 -13.22
N LEU A 217 9.19 12.24 -13.63
CA LEU A 217 8.89 11.97 -15.03
C LEU A 217 8.32 13.20 -15.73
N LEU A 218 7.64 14.06 -14.97
CA LEU A 218 7.16 15.36 -15.43
C LEU A 218 7.68 16.49 -14.54
N PRO A 219 7.85 17.71 -15.07
CA PRO A 219 8.13 18.86 -14.25
C PRO A 219 7.02 19.07 -13.22
N ARG A 220 7.39 19.41 -11.98
CA ARG A 220 6.43 19.71 -10.91
C ARG A 220 5.55 20.92 -11.21
N ARG A 221 6.00 21.77 -12.14
CA ARG A 221 5.27 22.94 -12.66
C ARG A 221 4.34 22.58 -13.83
N ASP A 222 4.28 21.33 -14.30
CA ASP A 222 3.30 20.96 -15.32
C ASP A 222 1.87 21.21 -14.82
N ASP A 223 1.01 21.76 -15.67
CA ASP A 223 -0.34 22.16 -15.30
C ASP A 223 -1.19 21.02 -14.78
N ARG A 224 -1.05 19.83 -15.37
CA ARG A 224 -1.81 18.63 -14.98
C ARG A 224 -1.38 18.16 -13.60
N VAL A 225 -0.07 18.16 -13.33
CA VAL A 225 0.49 17.87 -12.01
C VAL A 225 -0.01 18.87 -10.97
N ARG A 226 -0.04 20.17 -11.28
CA ARG A 226 -0.56 21.20 -10.35
C ARG A 226 -2.06 21.07 -10.11
N ALA A 227 -2.84 20.84 -11.17
CA ALA A 227 -4.29 20.64 -11.08
C ALA A 227 -4.63 19.42 -10.23
N ALA A 228 -3.99 18.29 -10.49
CA ALA A 228 -4.15 17.06 -9.72
C ALA A 228 -3.85 17.26 -8.23
N ARG A 229 -2.74 17.92 -7.90
CA ARG A 229 -2.39 18.24 -6.50
C ARG A 229 -3.41 19.17 -5.85
N ARG A 230 -3.95 20.16 -6.57
CA ARG A 230 -5.00 21.05 -6.05
C ARG A 230 -6.28 20.29 -5.78
N LEU A 231 -6.69 19.39 -6.67
CA LEU A 231 -7.85 18.52 -6.48
C LEU A 231 -7.70 17.70 -5.20
N LEU A 232 -6.62 16.92 -5.10
CA LEU A 232 -6.34 16.07 -3.94
C LEU A 232 -6.24 16.86 -2.63
N HIS A 233 -5.68 18.07 -2.66
CA HIS A 233 -5.62 18.93 -1.49
C HIS A 233 -7.01 19.33 -1.00
N ARG A 234 -7.93 19.70 -1.90
CA ARG A 234 -9.32 20.03 -1.57
C ARG A 234 -10.06 18.81 -0.99
N ARG A 235 -9.82 17.61 -1.55
CA ARG A 235 -10.44 16.36 -1.08
C ARG A 235 -10.06 15.99 0.35
N ARG A 236 -8.92 16.45 0.90
CA ARG A 236 -8.46 16.09 2.25
C ARG A 236 -9.40 16.56 3.38
N GLN A 237 -10.22 17.59 3.17
CA GLN A 237 -11.26 18.02 4.12
C GLN A 237 -10.80 18.16 5.60
N GLY A 238 -9.58 18.68 5.81
CA GLY A 238 -9.06 18.94 7.16
C GLY A 238 -8.54 17.73 7.94
N VAL A 239 -8.60 16.51 7.37
CA VAL A 239 -8.03 15.31 8.02
C VAL A 239 -6.52 15.48 8.23
N PRO A 240 -5.97 15.03 9.37
CA PRO A 240 -4.54 15.05 9.64
C PRO A 240 -3.71 14.49 8.49
N ARG A 241 -2.52 15.04 8.31
CA ARG A 241 -1.67 14.68 7.17
C ARG A 241 -1.05 13.30 7.31
N VAL A 242 -0.73 12.89 8.53
CA VAL A 242 -0.09 11.60 8.81
C VAL A 242 -0.83 10.95 9.96
N LEU A 243 -1.33 9.75 9.72
CA LEU A 243 -1.93 8.90 10.73
C LEU A 243 -1.19 7.57 10.77
N GLU A 244 -1.23 6.92 11.92
CA GLU A 244 -0.71 5.57 12.09
C GLU A 244 -1.84 4.64 12.53
N ILE A 245 -1.84 3.42 11.98
CA ILE A 245 -2.71 2.35 12.43
C ILE A 245 -2.19 1.83 13.77
N ARG A 246 -3.08 1.82 14.77
CA ARG A 246 -2.79 1.30 16.11
C ARG A 246 -3.57 0.05 16.44
N TYR A 247 -4.61 -0.25 15.67
CA TYR A 247 -5.42 -1.44 15.85
C TYR A 247 -6.02 -1.90 14.53
N ARG A 248 -6.05 -3.22 14.36
CA ARG A 248 -6.76 -3.95 13.31
C ARG A 248 -7.74 -4.88 14.01
N HIS A 249 -9.00 -4.82 13.61
CA HIS A 249 -9.96 -5.87 13.95
C HIS A 249 -9.95 -6.92 12.83
N GLY A 250 -9.16 -7.99 13.03
CA GLY A 250 -9.09 -9.10 12.09
C GLY A 250 -10.27 -10.04 12.27
N LEU A 251 -10.73 -10.64 11.17
CA LEU A 251 -11.88 -11.55 11.15
C LEU A 251 -11.43 -12.99 10.88
N THR A 252 -12.19 -13.94 11.40
CA THR A 252 -12.08 -15.37 11.10
C THR A 252 -13.41 -15.92 10.57
N PRO A 253 -13.37 -17.02 9.79
CA PRO A 253 -14.58 -17.66 9.32
C PRO A 253 -15.53 -18.01 10.47
N GLY A 254 -16.75 -17.47 10.39
CA GLY A 254 -17.83 -17.72 11.34
C GLY A 254 -18.09 -16.61 12.36
N ASP A 255 -17.24 -15.57 12.45
CA ASP A 255 -17.38 -14.51 13.46
C ASP A 255 -18.77 -13.84 13.45
N GLY A 256 -19.49 -13.91 12.32
CA GLY A 256 -20.78 -13.25 12.18
C GLY A 256 -20.65 -11.73 12.15
N PHE A 257 -19.43 -11.23 11.90
CA PHE A 257 -19.09 -9.82 11.92
C PHE A 257 -20.00 -9.02 10.98
N ARG A 258 -20.53 -7.92 11.52
CA ARG A 258 -21.31 -6.93 10.79
C ARG A 258 -20.90 -5.54 11.26
N MET A 259 -20.33 -4.76 10.36
CA MET A 259 -20.08 -3.35 10.61
C MET A 259 -21.42 -2.62 10.77
N ARG A 260 -21.55 -1.77 11.79
CA ARG A 260 -22.74 -0.92 11.91
C ARG A 260 -22.76 0.10 10.77
N PRO A 261 -23.93 0.47 10.24
CA PRO A 261 -24.02 1.38 9.11
C PRO A 261 -23.61 2.80 9.51
N GLY A 262 -23.13 3.57 8.53
CA GLY A 262 -22.88 5.00 8.68
C GLY A 262 -21.43 5.41 8.90
N TYR A 263 -20.52 4.46 9.15
CA TYR A 263 -19.10 4.77 9.30
C TYR A 263 -18.42 5.08 7.96
N ARG A 264 -17.64 6.15 7.95
CA ARG A 264 -16.83 6.59 6.80
C ARG A 264 -15.35 6.52 7.13
N ASN A 265 -14.50 6.39 6.11
CA ASN A 265 -13.06 6.51 6.31
C ASN A 265 -12.73 7.86 6.96
N PHE A 266 -11.87 7.81 7.99
CA PHE A 266 -11.44 8.95 8.82
C PHE A 266 -12.49 9.54 9.77
N GLN A 267 -13.67 8.93 9.90
CA GLN A 267 -14.66 9.38 10.88
C GLN A 267 -14.07 9.26 12.29
N ALA A 268 -14.17 10.35 13.06
CA ALA A 268 -13.79 10.34 14.46
C ALA A 268 -14.77 9.48 15.26
N ILE A 269 -14.23 8.69 16.18
CA ILE A 269 -14.98 7.82 17.08
C ILE A 269 -14.51 8.07 18.52
N THR A 270 -15.39 7.82 19.47
CA THR A 270 -15.12 7.98 20.90
C THR A 270 -14.95 6.65 21.61
N ALA A 271 -14.15 6.62 22.67
CA ALA A 271 -14.04 5.43 23.51
C ALA A 271 -15.42 5.01 24.06
N GLY A 272 -15.74 3.72 23.97
CA GLY A 272 -17.04 3.16 24.35
C GLY A 272 -18.10 3.20 23.25
N GLU A 273 -17.81 3.75 22.08
CA GLU A 273 -18.72 3.73 20.93
C GLU A 273 -18.78 2.31 20.31
N ALA A 274 -19.98 1.78 20.09
CA ALA A 274 -20.16 0.48 19.47
C ALA A 274 -20.08 0.59 17.93
N LEU A 275 -19.05 0.00 17.34
CA LEU A 275 -18.69 0.15 15.92
C LEU A 275 -19.26 -0.95 15.03
N ALA A 276 -19.35 -2.17 15.58
CA ALA A 276 -19.76 -3.36 14.86
C ALA A 276 -20.44 -4.33 15.83
N ASP A 277 -20.98 -5.42 15.29
CA ASP A 277 -21.54 -6.52 16.04
C ASP A 277 -20.95 -7.83 15.49
N ASP A 278 -20.69 -8.79 16.37
CA ASP A 278 -20.32 -10.17 16.02
C ASP A 278 -21.21 -11.17 16.79
N ARG A 279 -20.86 -12.45 16.75
CA ARG A 279 -21.61 -13.50 17.46
C ARG A 279 -21.64 -13.34 18.99
N ASP A 280 -20.65 -12.67 19.57
CA ASP A 280 -20.47 -12.49 21.01
C ASP A 280 -21.07 -11.16 21.50
N GLY A 281 -21.44 -10.27 20.57
CA GLY A 281 -22.20 -9.05 20.84
C GLY A 281 -21.59 -7.81 20.18
N PRO A 282 -21.84 -6.61 20.74
CA PRO A 282 -21.30 -5.38 20.20
C PRO A 282 -19.79 -5.24 20.40
N ILE A 283 -19.09 -4.78 19.37
CA ILE A 283 -17.66 -4.47 19.38
C ILE A 283 -17.47 -2.97 19.61
N TYR A 284 -16.81 -2.61 20.71
CA TYR A 284 -16.64 -1.23 21.15
C TYR A 284 -15.26 -0.66 20.83
N ALA A 285 -15.21 0.65 20.59
CA ALA A 285 -13.97 1.40 20.49
C ALA A 285 -13.29 1.49 21.87
N PHE A 286 -12.05 1.03 21.99
CA PHE A 286 -11.32 1.06 23.27
C PHE A 286 -10.72 2.44 23.59
N TYR A 287 -10.65 3.34 22.60
CA TYR A 287 -10.03 4.65 22.73
C TYR A 287 -10.46 5.59 21.61
N ASP A 288 -10.35 6.90 21.83
CA ASP A 288 -10.62 7.91 20.79
C ASP A 288 -9.68 7.75 19.60
N ALA A 289 -10.26 7.66 18.42
CA ALA A 289 -9.54 7.34 17.19
C ALA A 289 -10.29 7.85 15.96
N ARG A 290 -9.76 7.53 14.79
CA ARG A 290 -10.48 7.58 13.53
C ARG A 290 -10.62 6.18 12.97
N VAL A 291 -11.83 5.78 12.58
CA VAL A 291 -12.06 4.51 11.91
C VAL A 291 -11.60 4.58 10.45
N LEU A 292 -11.03 3.48 9.95
CA LEU A 292 -10.53 3.35 8.58
C LEU A 292 -10.89 1.97 8.02
N LEU A 293 -11.17 1.94 6.73
CA LEU A 293 -11.59 0.78 5.93
C LEU A 293 -12.64 -0.09 6.64
N PRO A 294 -13.79 0.48 7.07
CA PRO A 294 -14.86 -0.33 7.62
C PRO A 294 -15.43 -1.27 6.55
N LEU A 295 -15.55 -2.55 6.90
CA LEU A 295 -15.94 -3.61 5.99
C LEU A 295 -17.46 -3.63 5.75
N TYR A 296 -17.87 -3.26 4.53
CA TYR A 296 -19.28 -3.30 4.12
C TYR A 296 -19.58 -4.32 3.01
N GLN A 297 -18.57 -4.72 2.24
CA GLN A 297 -18.73 -5.66 1.12
C GLN A 297 -18.77 -7.15 1.53
N GLY A 298 -18.56 -7.46 2.82
CA GLY A 298 -18.56 -8.82 3.35
C GLY A 298 -17.44 -9.74 2.85
N LEU A 299 -16.47 -9.20 2.10
CA LEU A 299 -15.32 -9.92 1.55
C LEU A 299 -14.02 -9.36 2.13
N GLY A 300 -13.22 -10.24 2.74
CA GLY A 300 -11.92 -9.93 3.32
C GLY A 300 -11.83 -10.32 4.80
N ASP A 301 -10.60 -10.26 5.33
CA ASP A 301 -10.26 -10.71 6.69
C ASP A 301 -10.10 -9.54 7.68
N ASP A 302 -10.58 -8.35 7.30
CA ASP A 302 -10.36 -7.09 8.00
C ASP A 302 -11.71 -6.41 8.22
N GLY A 303 -12.15 -6.29 9.47
CA GLY A 303 -13.41 -5.64 9.82
C GLY A 303 -13.31 -4.11 9.81
N PHE A 304 -12.31 -3.57 10.52
CA PHE A 304 -11.97 -2.14 10.50
C PHE A 304 -10.59 -1.91 11.11
N PHE A 305 -10.06 -0.71 10.93
CA PHE A 305 -8.82 -0.24 11.54
C PHE A 305 -9.06 1.03 12.35
N LEU A 306 -8.27 1.23 13.41
CA LEU A 306 -8.26 2.47 14.17
C LEU A 306 -6.92 3.19 13.99
N ALA A 307 -7.03 4.46 13.61
CA ALA A 307 -5.91 5.32 13.30
C ALA A 307 -5.83 6.53 14.24
N ARG A 308 -4.61 6.99 14.51
CA ARG A 308 -4.32 8.20 15.29
C ARG A 308 -3.37 9.11 14.56
N GLU A 309 -3.49 10.42 14.80
CA GLU A 309 -2.56 11.40 14.23
C GLU A 309 -1.14 11.20 14.80
N VAL A 310 -0.16 11.23 13.91
CA VAL A 310 1.26 11.18 14.30
C VAL A 310 1.80 12.61 14.41
N SER A 311 2.36 12.94 15.57
CA SER A 311 2.96 14.26 15.77
C SER A 311 4.16 14.48 14.83
N ARG A 312 4.34 15.74 14.39
CA ARG A 312 5.50 16.12 13.56
C ARG A 312 6.83 15.91 14.28
N PHE A 313 6.84 16.06 15.60
CA PHE A 313 8.02 15.84 16.43
C PHE A 313 8.51 14.40 16.33
N TRP A 314 7.60 13.41 16.47
CA TRP A 314 7.95 11.99 16.39
C TRP A 314 8.45 11.59 14.99
N LEU A 315 7.86 12.15 13.93
CA LEU A 315 8.35 11.94 12.56
C LEU A 315 9.75 12.51 12.34
N TRP A 316 10.02 13.70 12.90
CA TRP A 316 11.33 14.33 12.84
C TRP A 316 12.38 13.53 13.63
N LEU A 317 12.05 13.12 14.85
CA LEU A 317 12.93 12.33 15.72
C LEU A 317 13.24 10.99 15.07
N SER A 318 12.23 10.25 14.60
CA SER A 318 12.40 9.00 13.85
C SER A 318 13.38 9.16 12.68
N ARG A 319 13.22 10.22 11.89
CA ARG A 319 14.13 10.50 10.76
C ARG A 319 15.57 10.76 11.23
N LEU A 320 15.76 11.50 12.32
CA LEU A 320 17.08 11.78 12.90
C LEU A 320 17.74 10.48 13.37
N LEU A 321 17.06 9.70 14.21
CA LEU A 321 17.58 8.46 14.78
C LEU A 321 17.95 7.43 13.69
N ARG A 322 17.12 7.29 12.65
CA ARG A 322 17.39 6.40 11.51
C ARG A 322 18.62 6.85 10.69
N ARG A 323 18.80 8.15 10.48
CA ARG A 323 19.98 8.71 9.77
C ARG A 323 21.27 8.49 10.54
N LEU A 324 21.22 8.63 11.86
CA LEU A 324 22.32 8.32 12.76
C LEU A 324 22.55 6.82 12.94
N ARG A 325 21.72 5.97 12.31
CA ARG A 325 21.76 4.50 12.38
C ARG A 325 21.69 3.94 13.80
N LEU A 326 21.08 4.67 14.74
CA LEU A 326 21.01 4.25 16.16
C LEU A 326 20.23 2.93 16.37
N GLY A 327 19.47 2.48 15.38
CA GLY A 327 18.83 1.17 15.39
C GLY A 327 19.81 -0.03 15.42
N THR A 328 21.10 0.18 15.12
CA THR A 328 22.13 -0.86 15.28
C THR A 328 22.47 -1.12 16.75
N LEU A 329 22.09 -0.22 17.66
CA LEU A 329 22.32 -0.34 19.10
C LEU A 329 21.17 -1.10 19.80
N LEU A 330 20.08 -1.44 19.11
CA LEU A 330 18.94 -2.16 19.70
C LEU A 330 19.31 -3.46 20.42
N PRO A 331 20.24 -4.30 19.92
CA PRO A 331 20.64 -5.52 20.62
C PRO A 331 21.35 -5.28 21.97
N LEU A 332 21.70 -4.02 22.30
CA LEU A 332 22.25 -3.68 23.61
C LEU A 332 21.16 -3.47 24.67
N LEU A 333 19.88 -3.38 24.26
CA LEU A 333 18.78 -3.20 25.19
C LEU A 333 18.44 -4.52 25.91
N PRO A 334 18.11 -4.47 27.22
CA PRO A 334 17.70 -5.66 27.96
C PRO A 334 16.52 -6.37 27.30
N GLY A 335 16.64 -7.69 27.11
CA GLY A 335 15.59 -8.52 26.51
C GLY A 335 15.49 -8.43 24.99
N VAL A 336 16.49 -7.83 24.31
CA VAL A 336 16.58 -7.77 22.84
C VAL A 336 17.72 -8.63 22.34
N GLU A 337 17.42 -9.59 21.47
CA GLU A 337 18.37 -10.57 20.95
C GLU A 337 18.42 -10.51 19.42
N ARG A 338 19.62 -10.53 18.83
CA ARG A 338 19.78 -10.54 17.36
C ARG A 338 19.64 -11.96 16.84
N LEU A 339 18.80 -12.16 15.83
CA LEU A 339 18.66 -13.43 15.13
C LEU A 339 19.68 -13.51 13.98
N SER A 340 20.79 -14.21 14.22
CA SER A 340 21.83 -14.66 13.27
C SER A 340 22.30 -13.68 12.17
N VAL A 341 23.26 -14.11 11.35
CA VAL A 341 23.98 -13.30 10.36
C VAL A 341 23.20 -13.30 9.04
N GLY A 342 22.67 -12.14 8.64
CA GLY A 342 22.08 -11.92 7.30
C GLY A 342 20.70 -11.28 7.31
N GLU A 343 19.94 -11.46 8.40
CA GLU A 343 18.69 -10.73 8.63
C GLU A 343 18.94 -9.69 9.71
N ASP A 344 18.76 -8.40 9.41
CA ASP A 344 18.71 -7.34 10.44
C ASP A 344 17.40 -7.51 11.26
N ALA A 345 17.27 -8.63 11.96
CA ALA A 345 16.13 -9.04 12.75
C ALA A 345 16.50 -9.18 14.22
N VAL A 346 15.57 -8.76 15.08
CA VAL A 346 15.72 -8.81 16.53
C VAL A 346 14.47 -9.42 17.16
N LEU A 347 14.67 -10.25 18.17
CA LEU A 347 13.62 -10.72 19.07
C LEU A 347 13.59 -9.81 20.29
N ALA A 348 12.40 -9.33 20.66
CA ALA A 348 12.18 -8.64 21.91
C ALA A 348 11.29 -9.50 22.82
N ASP A 349 11.75 -9.74 24.05
CA ASP A 349 10.93 -10.33 25.10
C ASP A 349 10.01 -9.25 25.69
N PRO A 350 8.67 -9.34 25.48
CA PRO A 350 7.75 -8.33 26.00
C PRO A 350 7.68 -8.28 27.53
N ARG A 351 8.20 -9.29 28.25
CA ARG A 351 8.24 -9.33 29.72
C ARG A 351 9.39 -8.50 30.27
N VAL A 352 10.51 -8.44 29.55
CA VAL A 352 11.75 -7.74 29.96
C VAL A 352 11.83 -6.35 29.33
N ALA A 353 11.54 -6.26 28.03
CA ALA A 353 11.45 -4.99 27.32
C ALA A 353 10.09 -4.33 27.63
N ARG A 354 9.95 -3.80 28.86
CA ARG A 354 8.75 -3.11 29.35
C ARG A 354 8.63 -1.68 28.81
N TRP A 355 7.39 -1.27 28.53
CA TRP A 355 6.87 0.02 28.01
C TRP A 355 7.67 0.66 26.84
N PHE A 356 6.97 0.96 25.74
CA PHE A 356 7.47 1.63 24.54
C PHE A 356 8.39 0.84 23.59
N THR A 357 8.61 -0.46 23.80
CA THR A 357 9.47 -1.28 22.92
C THR A 357 9.02 -1.25 21.46
N ILE A 358 7.71 -1.36 21.19
CA ILE A 358 7.19 -1.29 19.82
C ILE A 358 7.41 0.11 19.23
N GLU A 359 7.05 1.16 19.97
CA GLU A 359 7.20 2.55 19.56
C GLU A 359 8.66 2.92 19.27
N ILE A 360 9.58 2.54 20.16
CA ILE A 360 11.02 2.81 20.03
C ILE A 360 11.55 2.09 18.79
N PHE A 361 11.17 0.84 18.58
CA PHE A 361 11.62 0.06 17.43
C PHE A 361 11.10 0.68 16.13
N HIS A 362 9.84 1.13 16.11
CA HIS A 362 9.27 1.86 14.97
C HIS A 362 10.02 3.18 14.72
N LEU A 363 10.34 3.96 15.76
CA LEU A 363 11.15 5.18 15.61
C LEU A 363 12.49 4.88 14.93
N LEU A 364 13.13 3.78 15.31
CA LEU A 364 14.44 3.32 14.81
C LEU A 364 14.39 2.61 13.46
N GLY A 365 13.21 2.43 12.87
CA GLY A 365 13.05 1.86 11.52
C GLY A 365 12.87 0.34 11.46
N TYR A 366 12.56 -0.28 12.59
CA TYR A 366 12.16 -1.68 12.67
C TYR A 366 10.65 -1.79 12.55
N ARG A 367 10.18 -2.82 11.86
CA ARG A 367 8.75 -3.19 11.81
C ARG A 367 8.52 -4.40 12.67
N LYS A 368 7.36 -4.43 13.30
CA LYS A 368 6.89 -5.66 13.93
C LYS A 368 6.62 -6.72 12.86
N ARG A 369 7.04 -7.94 13.15
CA ARG A 369 6.71 -9.17 12.43
C ARG A 369 5.86 -10.07 13.34
N ARG A 370 5.71 -11.34 12.96
CA ARG A 370 4.96 -12.34 13.72
C ARG A 370 5.54 -12.56 15.12
N ARG A 371 4.69 -13.00 16.05
CA ARG A 371 5.17 -13.55 17.32
C ARG A 371 5.83 -14.90 17.08
N ARG A 372 7.00 -15.12 17.68
CA ARG A 372 7.68 -16.41 17.69
C ARG A 372 7.90 -16.84 19.14
N CYS A 373 7.31 -17.96 19.55
CA CYS A 373 7.50 -18.55 20.88
C CYS A 373 7.24 -17.55 22.04
N GLY A 374 6.16 -16.74 21.93
CA GLY A 374 5.82 -15.74 22.95
C GLY A 374 6.64 -14.44 22.92
N ARG A 375 7.68 -14.36 22.07
CA ARG A 375 8.48 -13.15 21.84
C ARG A 375 8.01 -12.39 20.60
N LEU A 376 8.29 -11.09 20.55
CA LEU A 376 8.00 -10.23 19.41
C LEU A 376 9.19 -10.23 18.44
N LEU A 377 8.99 -10.64 17.20
CA LEU A 377 9.99 -10.50 16.15
C LEU A 377 9.88 -9.12 15.52
N PHE A 378 11.01 -8.48 15.30
CA PHE A 378 11.11 -7.27 14.51
C PHE A 378 12.18 -7.43 13.45
N SER A 379 11.95 -6.81 12.30
CA SER A 379 12.98 -6.70 11.26
C SER A 379 13.17 -5.28 10.83
N ARG A 380 14.41 -4.92 10.54
CA ARG A 380 14.74 -3.63 9.97
C ARG A 380 14.11 -3.51 8.60
N ARG A 381 13.60 -2.32 8.29
CA ARG A 381 13.12 -2.01 6.95
C ARG A 381 14.27 -2.03 5.94
N ARG A 382 14.18 -2.93 4.97
CA ARG A 382 15.13 -2.99 3.86
C ARG A 382 15.03 -1.71 3.03
N HIS A 383 16.17 -1.24 2.52
CA HIS A 383 16.26 -0.03 1.68
C HIS A 383 15.61 1.24 2.28
N ASP A 384 15.65 1.40 3.61
CA ASP A 384 15.00 2.53 4.31
C ASP A 384 15.50 3.91 3.84
N LEU A 385 16.83 4.08 3.81
CA LEU A 385 17.50 5.34 3.45
C LEU A 385 17.98 5.38 2.00
N GLY A 386 18.51 4.25 1.52
CA GLY A 386 19.23 4.14 0.25
C GLY A 386 18.60 3.10 -0.67
N ARG A 387 18.75 3.31 -1.98
CA ARG A 387 18.36 2.34 -3.00
C ARG A 387 19.38 1.20 -3.11
N PRO A 388 18.97 -0.01 -3.51
CA PRO A 388 19.94 -1.03 -3.93
C PRO A 388 20.67 -0.59 -5.21
N PRO A 389 21.84 -1.18 -5.52
CA PRO A 389 22.53 -0.94 -6.80
C PRO A 389 21.69 -1.37 -8.01
N ARG A 390 20.97 -2.48 -7.87
CA ARG A 390 20.02 -3.02 -8.85
C ARG A 390 18.86 -3.66 -8.11
N ILE A 391 17.66 -3.57 -8.66
CA ILE A 391 16.47 -4.25 -8.13
C ILE A 391 16.37 -5.61 -8.83
N ALA A 392 16.25 -6.66 -8.03
CA ALA A 392 16.00 -8.03 -8.49
C ALA A 392 14.77 -8.56 -7.75
N LEU A 393 13.83 -9.19 -8.49
CA LEU A 393 12.55 -9.68 -7.99
C LEU A 393 12.47 -11.21 -7.96
#